data_AF-A0A4Z1EZS3-F1
#
_entry.id   AF-A0A4Z1EZS3-F1
#
_cell.length_a   1.000
_cell.length_b   1.000
_cell.length_c   1.000
_cell.angle_alpha   90.00
_cell.angle_beta   90.00
_cell.angle_gamma   90.00
#
_symmetry.space_group_name_H-M   'P 1'
#
loop_
_entity.id
_entity.type
_entity.pdbx_description
1 polymer ?
#
loop_
_entity_poly.entity_id
_entity_poly.type
_entity_poly.pdbx_seq_one_letter_code
_entity_poly.pdbx_strand_id
1 'polypeptide(L)'
;MATPPISYTRLRQIASDACQNALGSAEFYEHSKTESWNTTIINSILKSLISESTPSTGGSPSFKYAVNSTIIQHLVPTSSLNKSKASPPTTTEDTTDDAKVTTSDAQGDAKSTDGKPHVGRRGMHSATGAYWNEKTDGMWIFKYEGGENKGLDVVISVIWIAL
;
A
#
# COMPACT_ATOMS: atom_id res chain seq x y z
N MET A 1 23.11 -11.83 -3.32
CA MET A 1 22.02 -11.45 -2.40
C MET A 1 21.71 -12.64 -1.52
N ALA A 2 21.53 -12.45 -0.23
CA ALA A 2 21.16 -13.52 0.69
C ALA A 2 19.84 -14.18 0.28
N THR A 3 19.77 -15.51 0.37
CA THR A 3 18.54 -16.25 0.13
C THR A 3 17.56 -15.96 1.27
N PRO A 4 16.30 -15.60 0.98
CA PRO A 4 15.31 -15.36 2.03
C PRO A 4 15.02 -16.65 2.81
N PRO A 5 14.65 -16.56 4.11
CA PRO A 5 14.25 -17.71 4.92
C PRO A 5 13.01 -18.44 4.38
N ILE A 6 12.20 -17.74 3.59
CA ILE A 6 10.98 -18.23 2.93
C ILE A 6 11.11 -17.94 1.44
N SER A 7 10.71 -18.88 0.58
CA SER A 7 10.82 -18.70 -0.88
C SER A 7 10.09 -17.45 -1.37
N TYR A 8 10.61 -16.79 -2.41
CA TYR A 8 9.99 -15.59 -2.98
C TYR A 8 8.55 -15.81 -3.44
N THR A 9 8.24 -17.00 -3.99
CA THR A 9 6.87 -17.38 -4.38
C THR A 9 5.94 -17.37 -3.16
N ARG A 10 6.41 -17.90 -2.03
CA ARG A 10 5.63 -17.94 -0.79
C ARG A 10 5.51 -16.56 -0.15
N LEU A 11 6.57 -15.74 -0.15
CA LEU A 11 6.51 -14.34 0.29
C LEU A 11 5.46 -13.54 -0.49
N ARG A 12 5.41 -13.72 -1.81
CA ARG A 12 4.37 -13.12 -2.68
C ARG A 12 2.97 -13.54 -2.26
N GLN A 13 2.77 -14.82 -1.98
CA GLN A 13 1.48 -15.34 -1.56
C GLN A 13 1.06 -14.77 -0.19
N ILE A 14 1.94 -14.82 0.81
CA ILE A 14 1.70 -14.26 2.16
C ILE A 14 1.31 -12.78 2.06
N ALA A 15 2.06 -11.98 1.30
CA ALA A 15 1.78 -10.56 1.13
C ALA A 15 0.46 -10.30 0.40
N SER A 16 0.15 -11.07 -0.64
CA SER A 16 -1.10 -10.95 -1.40
C SER A 16 -2.31 -11.31 -0.53
N ASP A 17 -2.23 -12.40 0.23
CA ASP A 17 -3.29 -12.85 1.13
C ASP A 17 -3.52 -11.83 2.26
N ALA A 18 -2.45 -11.25 2.81
CA ALA A 18 -2.53 -10.20 3.83
C ALA A 18 -3.21 -8.93 3.30
N CYS A 19 -2.86 -8.49 2.09
CA CYS A 19 -3.53 -7.37 1.42
C CYS A 19 -5.00 -7.68 1.14
N GLN A 20 -5.31 -8.86 0.63
CA GLN A 20 -6.69 -9.26 0.33
C GLN A 20 -7.54 -9.36 1.60
N ASN A 21 -6.98 -9.84 2.71
CA ASN A 21 -7.67 -9.88 3.99
C ASN A 21 -7.99 -8.47 4.52
N ALA A 22 -7.03 -7.55 4.45
CA ALA A 22 -7.20 -6.19 4.96
C ALA A 22 -8.11 -5.31 4.07
N LEU A 23 -7.98 -5.46 2.75
CA LEU A 23 -8.56 -4.54 1.76
C LEU A 23 -9.67 -5.17 0.93
N GLY A 24 -9.90 -6.49 1.02
CA GLY A 24 -10.76 -7.23 0.10
C GLY A 24 -12.18 -6.67 0.00
N SER A 25 -12.74 -6.21 1.12
CA SER A 25 -14.08 -5.59 1.20
C SER A 25 -14.11 -4.09 0.93
N ALA A 26 -12.96 -3.41 0.81
CA ALA A 26 -12.92 -1.99 0.50
C ALA A 26 -13.33 -1.76 -0.96
N GLU A 27 -14.23 -0.82 -1.21
CA GLU A 27 -14.62 -0.42 -2.57
C GLU A 27 -13.73 0.70 -3.12
N PHE A 28 -13.24 1.56 -2.23
CA PHE A 28 -12.39 2.71 -2.54
C PHE A 28 -11.40 2.98 -1.40
N TYR A 29 -10.39 3.80 -1.68
CA TYR A 29 -9.49 4.31 -0.66
C TYR A 29 -10.24 5.11 0.42
N GLU A 30 -9.98 4.78 1.69
CA GLU A 30 -10.52 5.49 2.84
C GLU A 30 -9.37 5.85 3.80
N HIS A 31 -9.04 7.14 3.88
CA HIS A 31 -7.90 7.60 4.66
C HIS A 31 -7.98 7.18 6.14
N SER A 32 -9.17 7.30 6.75
CA SER A 32 -9.44 6.91 8.14
C SER A 32 -9.23 5.43 8.44
N LYS A 33 -9.22 4.55 7.43
CA LYS A 33 -9.01 3.11 7.58
C LYS A 33 -7.56 2.68 7.30
N THR A 34 -6.72 3.54 6.75
CA THR A 34 -5.36 3.15 6.34
C THR A 34 -4.50 2.65 7.49
N GLU A 35 -4.67 3.18 8.69
CA GLU A 35 -3.98 2.71 9.90
C GLU A 35 -4.34 1.26 10.23
N SER A 36 -5.65 0.94 10.27
CA SER A 36 -6.13 -0.41 10.58
C SER A 36 -5.80 -1.40 9.47
N TRP A 37 -5.83 -0.98 8.20
CA TRP A 37 -5.39 -1.77 7.07
C TRP A 37 -3.90 -2.11 7.14
N ASN A 38 -3.03 -1.11 7.32
CA ASN A 38 -1.59 -1.36 7.47
C ASN A 38 -1.28 -2.25 8.68
N THR A 39 -1.94 -2.01 9.81
CA THR A 39 -1.79 -2.83 11.01
C THR A 39 -2.17 -4.29 10.74
N THR A 40 -3.27 -4.52 10.03
CA THR A 40 -3.72 -5.87 9.65
C THR A 40 -2.74 -6.56 8.71
N ILE A 41 -2.25 -5.85 7.70
CA ILE A 41 -1.27 -6.35 6.72
C ILE A 41 0.03 -6.74 7.43
N ILE A 42 0.61 -5.81 8.19
CA ILE A 42 1.90 -6.01 8.89
C ILE A 42 1.80 -7.21 9.85
N ASN A 43 0.76 -7.26 10.68
CA ASN A 43 0.60 -8.35 11.64
C ASN A 43 0.36 -9.70 10.97
N SER A 44 -0.38 -9.75 9.86
CA SER A 44 -0.61 -11.00 9.13
C SER A 44 0.69 -11.54 8.53
N ILE A 45 1.48 -10.66 7.90
CA ILE A 45 2.76 -11.03 7.30
C ILE A 45 3.74 -11.49 8.39
N LEU A 46 3.92 -10.73 9.47
CA LEU A 46 4.82 -11.10 10.56
C LEU A 46 4.49 -12.47 11.17
N LYS A 47 3.21 -12.75 11.40
CA LYS A 47 2.76 -14.06 11.92
C LYS A 47 3.13 -15.19 10.97
N SER A 48 2.88 -15.06 9.67
CA SER A 48 3.25 -16.07 8.68
C SER A 48 4.76 -16.25 8.56
N LEU A 49 5.54 -15.15 8.53
CA LEU A 49 7.00 -15.21 8.46
C LEU A 49 7.59 -15.98 9.65
N ILE A 50 7.16 -15.65 10.87
CA ILE A 50 7.65 -16.31 12.08
C ILE A 50 7.26 -17.80 12.08
N SER A 51 6.00 -18.10 11.74
CA SER A 51 5.50 -19.48 11.74
C SER A 51 6.20 -20.38 10.73
N GLU A 52 6.54 -19.87 9.53
CA GLU A 52 7.10 -20.68 8.45
C GLU A 52 8.63 -20.74 8.47
N SER A 53 9.30 -19.82 9.18
CA SER A 53 10.77 -19.79 9.28
C SER A 53 11.33 -20.30 10.60
N THR A 54 10.48 -20.55 11.61
CA THR A 54 10.93 -21.14 12.88
C THR A 54 11.07 -22.65 12.73
N PRO A 55 12.23 -23.26 13.04
CA PRO A 55 12.42 -24.70 12.94
C PRO A 55 11.42 -25.48 13.83
N SER A 56 10.80 -26.52 13.27
CA SER A 56 9.81 -27.35 13.97
C SER A 56 10.38 -28.17 15.15
N THR A 57 11.70 -28.27 15.25
CA THR A 57 12.42 -29.05 16.28
C THR A 57 12.61 -28.29 17.60
N GLY A 58 11.82 -27.25 17.88
CA GLY A 58 11.85 -26.53 19.17
C GLY A 58 13.06 -25.60 19.35
N GLY A 59 13.65 -25.11 18.27
CA GLY A 59 14.75 -24.15 18.31
C GLY A 59 14.28 -22.70 18.52
N SER A 60 15.20 -21.83 18.94
CA SER A 60 14.97 -20.39 18.95
C SER A 60 14.74 -19.86 17.52
N PRO A 61 13.96 -18.79 17.32
CA PRO A 61 13.82 -18.14 16.01
C PRO A 61 15.20 -17.81 15.44
N SER A 62 15.44 -18.12 14.17
CA SER A 62 16.76 -17.91 13.53
C SER A 62 16.89 -16.53 12.88
N PHE A 63 15.80 -15.77 12.80
CA PHE A 63 15.74 -14.47 12.14
C PHE A 63 14.90 -13.47 12.93
N LYS A 64 15.30 -12.21 12.90
CA LYS A 64 14.45 -11.06 13.19
C LYS A 64 13.83 -10.56 11.89
N TYR A 65 12.60 -10.07 11.97
CA TYR A 65 11.88 -9.52 10.83
C TYR A 65 11.45 -8.07 11.07
N ALA A 66 11.52 -7.26 10.03
CA ALA A 66 10.83 -5.98 9.95
C ALA A 66 9.94 -5.95 8.71
N VAL A 67 8.70 -5.48 8.86
CA VAL A 67 7.73 -5.35 7.76
C VAL A 67 7.26 -3.90 7.71
N ASN A 68 7.49 -3.25 6.58
CA ASN A 68 6.92 -1.94 6.26
C ASN A 68 5.79 -2.12 5.25
N SER A 69 4.67 -1.45 5.47
CA SER A 69 3.53 -1.41 4.56
C SER A 69 3.14 0.04 4.32
N THR A 70 3.01 0.42 3.05
CA THR A 70 2.65 1.77 2.62
C THR A 70 1.45 1.69 1.68
N ILE A 71 0.35 2.35 2.03
CA ILE A 71 -0.85 2.48 1.19
C ILE A 71 -0.81 3.84 0.50
N ILE A 72 -1.00 3.85 -0.82
CA ILE A 72 -0.86 5.02 -1.67
C ILE A 72 -2.19 5.26 -2.37
N GLN A 73 -2.83 6.39 -2.10
CA GLN A 73 -4.01 6.81 -2.85
C GLN A 73 -3.61 7.21 -4.28
N HIS A 74 -4.37 6.75 -5.27
CA HIS A 74 -4.26 7.25 -6.63
C HIS A 74 -4.77 8.69 -6.72
N LEU A 75 -4.34 9.45 -7.73
CA LEU A 75 -4.90 10.78 -7.99
C LEU A 75 -6.34 10.61 -8.43
N VAL A 76 -7.26 11.11 -7.61
CA VAL A 76 -8.65 11.32 -8.01
C VAL A 76 -8.76 12.72 -8.60
N PRO A 77 -9.42 12.93 -9.76
CA PRO A 77 -9.81 14.26 -10.19
C PRO A 77 -10.61 14.92 -9.07
N THR A 78 -10.29 16.18 -8.73
CA THR A 78 -10.91 16.94 -7.62
C THR A 78 -12.43 17.00 -7.70
N SER A 79 -13.00 16.89 -8.91
CA SER A 79 -14.44 16.81 -9.17
C SER A 79 -15.12 15.56 -8.58
N SER A 80 -14.37 14.50 -8.30
CA SER A 80 -14.87 13.22 -7.75
C SER A 80 -14.91 13.18 -6.22
N LEU A 81 -14.16 14.08 -5.56
CA LEU A 81 -14.02 14.11 -4.10
C LEU A 81 -15.28 14.62 -3.38
N ASN A 82 -16.21 15.26 -4.09
CA ASN A 82 -17.45 15.83 -3.52
C ASN A 82 -18.68 14.91 -3.58
N LYS A 83 -18.56 13.65 -4.02
CA LYS A 83 -19.73 12.74 -4.07
C LYS A 83 -20.14 12.14 -2.71
N SER A 84 -19.43 12.45 -1.62
CA SER A 84 -19.76 12.00 -0.27
C SER A 84 -20.41 13.09 0.58
N LYS A 85 -21.64 13.49 0.21
CA LYS A 85 -22.76 13.85 1.10
C LYS A 85 -23.90 14.45 0.28
N ALA A 86 -24.77 13.60 -0.25
CA ALA A 86 -26.12 14.05 -0.57
C ALA A 86 -26.89 14.20 0.75
N SER A 87 -26.93 15.42 1.28
CA SER A 87 -27.95 15.88 2.23
C SER A 87 -28.83 16.90 1.51
N PRO A 88 -30.14 17.00 1.82
CA PRO A 88 -31.08 17.79 1.04
C PRO A 88 -30.75 19.30 1.09
N PRO A 89 -31.16 20.08 0.08
CA PRO A 89 -30.76 21.48 -0.04
C PRO A 89 -31.51 22.34 0.98
N THR A 90 -30.77 23.04 1.84
CA THR A 90 -31.28 24.21 2.56
C THR A 90 -30.57 25.44 1.99
N THR A 91 -31.36 26.27 1.30
CA THR A 91 -31.04 27.61 0.83
C THR A 91 -30.57 28.51 1.97
N THR A 92 -29.40 29.16 1.84
CA THR A 92 -29.23 30.63 1.98
C THR A 92 -27.81 31.08 1.62
N GLU A 93 -27.75 32.21 0.91
CA GLU A 93 -26.62 33.09 0.56
C GLU A 93 -25.87 33.55 1.85
N ASP A 94 -24.64 34.05 1.91
CA ASP A 94 -23.78 34.80 0.99
C ASP A 94 -22.35 34.91 1.62
N THR A 95 -21.42 35.55 0.90
CA THR A 95 -20.11 36.13 1.30
C THR A 95 -18.78 35.41 0.99
N THR A 96 -17.86 36.27 0.54
CA THR A 96 -16.62 36.19 -0.24
C THR A 96 -15.35 35.89 0.58
N ASP A 97 -14.37 35.20 -0.02
CA ASP A 97 -13.00 35.72 -0.32
C ASP A 97 -11.91 34.63 -0.44
N ASP A 98 -11.25 34.70 -1.60
CA ASP A 98 -9.93 34.26 -2.10
C ASP A 98 -9.08 33.16 -1.43
N ALA A 99 -8.90 32.07 -2.17
CA ALA A 99 -7.57 31.52 -2.52
C ALA A 99 -7.68 30.57 -3.74
N LYS A 100 -7.82 31.12 -4.95
CA LYS A 100 -7.82 30.33 -6.18
C LYS A 100 -6.40 29.86 -6.53
N VAL A 101 -6.00 28.70 -6.02
CA VAL A 101 -4.87 27.94 -6.58
C VAL A 101 -5.30 27.48 -7.97
N THR A 102 -4.79 28.16 -9.01
CA THR A 102 -5.05 27.77 -10.40
C THR A 102 -4.08 26.64 -10.76
N THR A 103 -4.42 25.41 -10.39
CA THR A 103 -3.95 24.26 -11.16
C THR A 103 -4.79 24.20 -12.43
N SER A 104 -4.14 24.05 -13.58
CA SER A 104 -4.81 23.92 -14.87
C SER A 104 -5.75 22.72 -14.87
N ASP A 105 -7.03 22.96 -14.59
CA ASP A 105 -8.11 21.99 -14.70
C ASP A 105 -8.27 21.60 -16.17
N ALA A 106 -7.53 20.58 -16.59
CA ALA A 106 -7.86 19.85 -17.79
C ALA A 106 -9.10 19.01 -17.49
N GLN A 107 -10.24 19.54 -17.90
CA GLN A 107 -11.54 18.86 -17.95
C GLN A 107 -11.48 17.76 -19.01
N GLY A 108 -10.77 16.67 -18.72
CA GLY A 108 -10.65 15.51 -19.59
C GLY A 108 -10.35 14.29 -18.74
N ASP A 109 -11.06 13.20 -18.98
CA ASP A 109 -10.70 11.89 -18.46
C ASP A 109 -9.20 11.68 -18.72
N ALA A 110 -8.40 11.51 -17.67
CA ALA A 110 -6.96 11.31 -17.80
C ALA A 110 -6.73 10.04 -18.63
N LYS A 111 -6.41 10.22 -19.92
CA LYS A 111 -6.06 9.14 -20.84
C LYS A 111 -4.54 8.99 -20.83
N SER A 112 -4.07 7.75 -20.68
CA SER A 112 -2.66 7.40 -20.92
C SER A 112 -2.25 7.77 -22.35
N THR A 113 -0.94 7.78 -22.66
CA THR A 113 -0.42 7.91 -24.03
C THR A 113 -1.01 6.87 -25.00
N ASP A 114 -1.56 5.78 -24.45
CA ASP A 114 -2.24 4.72 -25.20
C ASP A 114 -3.76 4.92 -25.33
N GLY A 115 -4.29 6.07 -24.90
CA GLY A 115 -5.71 6.42 -25.00
C GLY A 115 -6.65 5.71 -24.01
N LYS A 116 -6.13 4.81 -23.17
CA LYS A 116 -6.89 4.07 -22.16
C LYS A 116 -7.16 4.93 -20.91
N PRO A 117 -8.29 4.72 -20.20
CA PRO A 117 -8.54 5.33 -18.91
C PRO A 117 -7.36 5.03 -17.98
N HIS A 118 -6.71 6.07 -17.47
CA HIS A 118 -5.57 5.94 -16.59
C HIS A 118 -5.84 6.72 -15.32
N VAL A 119 -5.84 6.02 -14.18
CA VAL A 119 -5.86 6.68 -12.89
C VAL A 119 -4.49 7.34 -12.72
N GLY A 120 -4.46 8.66 -12.58
CA GLY A 120 -3.18 9.36 -12.40
C GLY A 120 -2.47 8.80 -11.17
N ARG A 121 -1.28 8.21 -11.33
CA ARG A 121 -0.49 7.75 -10.19
C ARG A 121 0.47 8.86 -9.78
N ARG A 122 0.56 9.17 -8.49
CA ARG A 122 1.64 10.02 -7.98
C ARG A 122 2.96 9.26 -8.16
N GLY A 123 3.99 9.92 -8.67
CA GLY A 123 5.33 9.34 -8.68
C GLY A 123 5.82 9.12 -7.25
N MET A 124 6.21 7.90 -6.92
CA MET A 124 6.82 7.55 -5.64
C MET A 124 8.05 6.69 -5.89
N HIS A 125 9.21 7.16 -5.43
CA HIS A 125 10.47 6.42 -5.46
C HIS A 125 10.85 6.05 -4.03
N SER A 126 11.13 4.78 -3.79
CA SER A 126 11.58 4.27 -2.49
C SER A 126 12.86 3.47 -2.68
N ALA A 127 13.85 3.72 -1.82
CA ALA A 127 15.12 3.00 -1.79
C ALA A 127 15.45 2.65 -0.34
N THR A 128 16.16 1.56 -0.14
CA THR A 128 16.63 1.12 1.18
C THR A 128 18.09 0.72 1.07
N GLY A 129 18.92 1.27 1.95
CA GLY A 129 20.31 0.85 2.15
C GLY A 129 20.46 0.21 3.51
N ALA A 130 21.41 -0.71 3.66
CA ALA A 130 21.68 -1.38 4.92
C ALA A 130 23.18 -1.67 5.08
N TYR A 131 23.63 -1.69 6.33
CA TYR A 131 24.94 -2.20 6.73
C TYR A 131 24.71 -3.46 7.56
N TRP A 132 24.87 -4.62 6.93
CA TRP A 132 24.49 -5.93 7.47
C TRP A 132 25.34 -7.06 6.88
N ASN A 133 25.06 -8.31 7.25
CA ASN A 133 25.74 -9.45 6.66
C ASN A 133 25.13 -9.83 5.29
N GLU A 134 25.84 -9.55 4.20
CA GLU A 134 25.38 -9.77 2.82
C GLU A 134 25.04 -11.24 2.48
N LYS A 135 25.53 -12.20 3.29
CA LYS A 135 25.30 -13.63 3.07
C LYS A 135 24.00 -14.12 3.72
N THR A 136 23.54 -13.47 4.79
CA THR A 136 22.43 -13.95 5.62
C THR A 136 21.26 -13.00 5.69
N ASP A 137 21.52 -11.70 5.53
CA ASP A 137 20.56 -10.63 5.75
C ASP A 137 20.09 -10.08 4.40
N GLY A 138 18.85 -9.64 4.34
CA GLY A 138 18.31 -9.17 3.08
C GLY A 138 16.95 -8.52 3.20
N MET A 139 16.47 -8.07 2.04
CA MET A 139 15.15 -7.50 1.89
C MET A 139 14.45 -7.98 0.64
N TRP A 140 13.13 -7.88 0.67
CA TRP A 140 12.25 -8.16 -0.45
C TRP A 140 11.14 -7.11 -0.48
N ILE A 141 10.88 -6.56 -1.67
CA ILE A 141 9.85 -5.54 -1.89
C ILE A 141 8.77 -6.13 -2.81
N PHE A 142 7.52 -5.82 -2.50
CA PHE A 142 6.36 -6.26 -3.26
C PHE A 142 5.36 -5.14 -3.43
N LYS A 143 4.83 -5.00 -4.64
CA LYS A 143 3.72 -4.11 -4.94
C LYS A 143 2.46 -4.94 -5.17
N TYR A 144 1.44 -4.66 -4.38
CA TYR A 144 0.12 -5.27 -4.52
C TYR A 144 -0.71 -4.46 -5.53
N GLU A 145 -1.01 -5.09 -6.67
CA GLU A 145 -1.79 -4.45 -7.75
C GLU A 145 -3.31 -4.65 -7.58
N GLY A 146 -3.77 -5.49 -6.64
CA GLY A 146 -5.21 -5.74 -6.43
C GLY A 146 -5.99 -4.56 -5.83
N GLY A 147 -5.31 -3.45 -5.55
CA GLY A 147 -5.92 -2.19 -5.13
C GLY A 147 -6.28 -1.25 -6.30
N GLU A 148 -5.86 -1.55 -7.54
CA GLU A 148 -5.97 -0.60 -8.65
C GLU A 148 -7.41 -0.13 -8.89
N ASN A 149 -8.35 -1.07 -8.95
CA ASN A 149 -9.77 -0.77 -9.12
C ASN A 149 -10.40 -0.04 -7.91
N LYS A 150 -9.70 0.00 -6.78
CA LYS A 150 -10.09 0.68 -5.54
C LYS A 150 -9.44 2.06 -5.40
N GLY A 151 -8.66 2.49 -6.40
CA GLY A 151 -7.96 3.77 -6.39
C GLY A 151 -6.80 3.84 -5.39
N LEU A 152 -6.16 2.70 -5.09
CA LEU A 152 -4.99 2.65 -4.22
C LEU A 152 -3.97 1.60 -4.65
N ASP A 153 -2.71 1.81 -4.31
CA ASP A 153 -1.65 0.79 -4.37
C ASP A 153 -1.18 0.45 -2.94
N VAL A 154 -0.64 -0.75 -2.75
CA VAL A 154 0.10 -1.09 -1.52
C VAL A 154 1.51 -1.53 -1.86
N VAL A 155 2.50 -0.95 -1.20
CA VAL A 155 3.91 -1.36 -1.29
C VAL A 155 4.33 -1.93 0.06
N ILE A 156 4.88 -3.14 0.02
CA ILE A 156 5.34 -3.88 1.18
C ILE A 156 6.85 -4.10 1.06
N SER A 157 7.58 -3.88 2.14
CA SER A 157 8.99 -4.24 2.28
C SER A 157 9.15 -5.20 3.47
N VAL A 158 9.76 -6.35 3.23
CA VAL A 158 10.11 -7.35 4.24
C VAL A 158 11.63 -7.38 4.36
N ILE A 159 12.14 -7.18 5.56
CA ILE A 159 13.56 -7.30 5.91
C ILE A 159 13.73 -8.47 6.86
N TRP A 160 14.76 -9.28 6.64
CA TRP A 160 15.18 -10.35 7.56
C TRP A 160 16.64 -10.16 7.96
N ILE A 161 16.92 -10.37 9.25
CA ILE A 161 18.25 -10.29 9.85
C ILE A 161 18.51 -11.60 10.58
N ALA A 162 19.55 -12.34 10.19
CA ALA A 162 19.92 -13.58 10.87
C ALA A 162 20.45 -13.30 12.29
N LEU A 163 20.24 -14.26 13.19
CA LEU A 163 20.68 -14.21 14.58
C LEU A 163 21.98 -14.99 14.83
#